data_AF-A0A6J8EUI8-F1
#
_entry.id   AF-A0A6J8EUI8-F1
#
_cell.length_a   1.000
_cell.length_b   1.000
_cell.length_c   1.000
_cell.angle_alpha   90.00
_cell.angle_beta   90.00
_cell.angle_gamma   90.00
#
_symmetry.space_group_name_H-M   'P 1'
#
loop_
_entity.id
_entity.type
_entity.pdbx_description
1 polymer ?
#
loop_
_entity_poly.entity_id
_entity_poly.type
_entity_poly.pdbx_seq_one_letter_code
_entity_poly.pdbx_strand_id
1 'polypeptide(L)'
;MKDLDDTPTHKLLPENIKQLHAPSKQKIFDAIMEEVIADIYIPYETQAPKKMDLKLLIANQAYQCSASLDNNTAVVPLLINGRQTIIQVPVPRLQDGCSINVNGITIFIQKVKKGQDDLFNYVHNFLQWYFIILQMQDAIHEGDMVRTNVIIKTMIPFFFSHSVLSKYFTECIDFILKTEFTLPPHVAAEVRAASFVNVHGGIGKDKAADMHKENEVKLVKDLIKGLGANKTEKSIIAMSKAAPVINDVTTNFDKMLKLNENMKSTIFRLQRELPCEADDDNNDDDDDDDDDDDNEQSDLED
;
A
#
# COMPACT_ATOMS: atom_id res chain seq x y z
N MET A 1 14.27 -7.60 -23.48
CA MET A 1 13.80 -6.42 -24.23
C MET A 1 15.01 -5.75 -24.85
N LYS A 2 15.05 -5.52 -26.16
CA LYS A 2 16.16 -4.83 -26.84
C LYS A 2 15.79 -3.38 -27.17
N ASP A 3 14.51 -3.08 -27.39
CA ASP A 3 13.95 -1.73 -27.58
C ASP A 3 12.64 -1.51 -26.80
N LEU A 4 12.26 -0.25 -26.57
CA LEU A 4 11.02 0.11 -25.85
C LEU A 4 9.73 -0.35 -26.56
N ASP A 5 9.80 -0.54 -27.88
CA ASP A 5 8.68 -1.00 -28.72
C ASP A 5 8.60 -2.54 -28.82
N ASP A 6 9.55 -3.28 -28.23
CA ASP A 6 9.50 -4.74 -28.20
C ASP A 6 8.34 -5.22 -27.34
N THR A 7 7.62 -6.23 -27.80
CA THR A 7 6.66 -6.93 -26.96
C THR A 7 7.38 -7.57 -25.77
N PRO A 8 6.94 -7.32 -24.52
CA PRO A 8 7.58 -7.88 -23.35
C PRO A 8 7.43 -9.41 -23.36
N THR A 9 8.54 -10.11 -23.60
CA THR A 9 8.60 -11.57 -23.60
C THR A 9 9.01 -12.06 -22.21
N HIS A 10 8.13 -12.78 -21.53
CA HIS A 10 8.45 -13.49 -20.28
C HIS A 10 8.38 -15.00 -20.52
N LYS A 11 9.24 -15.79 -19.87
CA LYS A 11 9.29 -17.26 -20.06
C LYS A 11 7.96 -17.95 -19.75
N LEU A 12 7.16 -17.35 -18.87
CA LEU A 12 5.84 -17.85 -18.45
C LEU A 12 4.69 -17.29 -19.29
N LEU A 13 4.93 -16.34 -20.21
CA LEU A 13 3.91 -15.75 -21.08
C LEU A 13 3.88 -16.50 -22.43
N PRO A 14 2.82 -17.29 -22.72
CA PRO A 14 2.65 -17.91 -24.03
C PRO A 14 2.21 -16.89 -25.09
N GLU A 15 2.62 -17.09 -26.35
CA GLU A 15 2.34 -16.17 -27.48
C GLU A 15 0.83 -15.95 -27.73
N ASN A 16 0.01 -16.92 -27.34
CA ASN A 16 -1.44 -16.97 -27.50
C ASN A 16 -2.22 -16.61 -26.23
N ILE A 17 -1.65 -15.77 -25.35
CA ILE A 17 -2.27 -15.38 -24.06
C ILE A 17 -3.70 -14.83 -24.19
N LYS A 18 -4.03 -14.16 -25.31
CA LYS A 18 -5.38 -13.63 -25.55
C LYS A 18 -6.45 -14.73 -25.57
N GLN A 19 -6.08 -15.93 -26.05
CA GLN A 19 -6.98 -17.08 -26.22
C GLN A 19 -7.07 -17.99 -24.98
N LEU A 20 -6.30 -17.72 -23.91
CA LEU A 20 -6.36 -18.51 -22.68
C LEU A 20 -7.62 -18.20 -21.85
N HIS A 21 -8.18 -19.24 -21.22
CA HIS A 21 -9.26 -19.11 -20.24
C HIS A 21 -8.79 -18.30 -19.01
N ALA A 22 -9.69 -17.50 -18.44
CA ALA A 22 -9.45 -16.65 -17.26
C ALA A 22 -8.70 -17.33 -16.10
N PRO A 23 -9.06 -18.55 -15.65
CA PRO A 23 -8.33 -19.22 -14.56
C PRO A 23 -6.88 -19.59 -14.91
N SER A 24 -6.57 -19.80 -16.19
CA SER A 24 -5.20 -20.08 -16.62
C SER A 24 -4.37 -18.80 -16.72
N LYS A 25 -4.99 -17.69 -17.14
CA LYS A 25 -4.38 -16.35 -17.12
C LYS A 25 -4.01 -15.94 -15.69
N GLN A 26 -4.91 -16.20 -14.74
CA GLN A 26 -4.68 -15.88 -13.34
C GLN A 26 -3.50 -16.66 -12.75
N LYS A 27 -3.40 -17.97 -13.01
CA LYS A 27 -2.23 -18.77 -12.56
C LYS A 27 -0.90 -18.25 -13.12
N ILE A 28 -0.88 -17.84 -14.40
CA ILE A 28 0.32 -17.27 -15.02
C ILE A 28 0.65 -15.93 -14.37
N PHE A 29 -0.36 -15.10 -14.14
CA PHE A 29 -0.20 -13.81 -13.47
C PHE A 29 0.34 -13.99 -12.05
N ASP A 30 -0.27 -14.86 -11.25
CA ASP A 30 0.16 -15.14 -9.88
C ASP A 30 1.61 -15.63 -9.85
N ALA A 31 2.00 -16.54 -10.75
CA ALA A 31 3.38 -17.04 -10.84
C ALA A 31 4.39 -15.94 -11.21
N ILE A 32 4.06 -15.07 -12.17
CA ILE A 32 4.91 -13.92 -12.52
C ILE A 32 4.99 -12.94 -11.35
N MET A 33 3.88 -12.75 -10.63
CA MET A 33 3.82 -11.84 -9.50
C MET A 33 4.56 -12.35 -8.27
N GLU A 34 4.61 -13.66 -8.06
CA GLU A 34 5.51 -14.26 -7.08
C GLU A 34 6.99 -14.00 -7.43
N GLU A 35 7.40 -14.14 -8.69
CA GLU A 35 8.78 -13.82 -9.12
C GLU A 35 9.09 -12.32 -8.93
N VAL A 36 8.19 -11.45 -9.38
CA VAL A 36 8.36 -9.99 -9.26
C VAL A 36 8.37 -9.55 -7.79
N ILE A 37 7.48 -10.09 -6.96
CA ILE A 37 7.47 -9.81 -5.52
C ILE A 37 8.76 -10.33 -4.88
N ALA A 38 9.26 -11.51 -5.24
CA ALA A 38 10.51 -12.03 -4.70
C ALA A 38 11.72 -11.14 -5.02
N ASP A 39 11.76 -10.54 -6.21
CA ASP A 39 12.83 -9.63 -6.63
C ASP A 39 12.70 -8.23 -6.01
N ILE A 40 11.46 -7.78 -5.77
CA ILE A 40 11.17 -6.44 -5.24
C ILE A 40 11.18 -6.41 -3.71
N TYR A 41 10.74 -7.48 -3.06
CA TYR A 41 10.58 -7.57 -1.62
C TYR A 41 11.91 -7.93 -0.95
N ILE A 42 12.52 -6.94 -0.31
CA ILE A 42 13.69 -7.15 0.54
C ILE A 42 13.16 -7.36 1.97
N PRO A 43 13.10 -8.60 2.50
CA PRO A 43 12.67 -8.82 3.87
C PRO A 43 13.65 -8.14 4.83
N TYR A 44 13.11 -7.48 5.86
CA TYR A 44 13.92 -6.96 6.94
C TYR A 44 14.49 -8.15 7.75
N GLU A 45 15.73 -8.53 7.47
CA GLU A 45 16.40 -9.60 8.21
C GLU A 45 16.82 -9.10 9.59
N THR A 46 16.11 -9.56 10.62
CA THR A 46 16.56 -9.36 12.00
C THR A 46 17.86 -10.14 12.20
N GLN A 47 18.94 -9.47 12.60
CA GLN A 47 20.25 -10.08 12.86
C GLN A 47 20.25 -11.11 14.02
N ALA A 48 19.11 -11.32 14.68
CA ALA A 48 18.97 -12.35 15.69
C ALA A 48 18.94 -13.74 15.03
N PRO A 49 19.61 -14.76 15.60
CA PRO A 49 19.51 -16.12 15.09
C PRO A 49 18.05 -16.57 15.12
N LYS A 50 17.49 -16.88 13.95
CA LYS A 50 16.12 -17.41 13.82
C LYS A 50 16.05 -18.67 14.67
N LYS A 51 15.20 -18.68 15.70
CA LYS A 51 14.96 -19.85 16.55
C LYS A 51 13.71 -20.58 16.09
N MET A 52 13.74 -21.90 16.15
CA MET A 52 12.59 -22.75 15.83
C MET A 52 12.29 -23.69 17.00
N ASP A 53 11.05 -23.67 17.47
CA ASP A 53 10.60 -24.58 18.52
C ASP A 53 10.29 -25.95 17.91
N LEU A 54 10.92 -26.99 18.46
CA LEU A 54 10.81 -28.37 18.01
C LEU A 54 10.27 -29.25 19.14
N LYS A 55 9.43 -30.21 18.76
CA LYS A 55 9.01 -31.33 19.59
C LYS A 55 9.88 -32.53 19.23
N LEU A 56 10.61 -33.03 20.22
CA LEU A 56 11.44 -34.23 20.15
C LEU A 56 10.70 -35.37 20.82
N LEU A 57 10.75 -36.55 20.24
CA LEU A 57 10.22 -37.79 20.79
C LEU A 57 11.39 -38.77 20.88
N ILE A 58 11.90 -38.98 22.09
CA ILE A 58 13.04 -39.87 22.39
C ILE A 58 12.52 -40.98 23.30
N ALA A 59 12.61 -42.24 22.86
CA ALA A 59 12.15 -43.40 23.65
C ALA A 59 10.72 -43.23 24.22
N ASN A 60 9.78 -42.74 23.41
CA ASN A 60 8.40 -42.40 23.79
C ASN A 60 8.20 -41.26 24.81
N GLN A 61 9.26 -40.53 25.18
CA GLN A 61 9.14 -39.30 25.96
C GLN A 61 9.23 -38.08 25.04
N ALA A 62 8.30 -37.14 25.25
CA ALA A 62 8.24 -35.89 24.49
C ALA A 62 9.04 -34.79 25.20
N TYR A 63 9.94 -34.15 24.47
CA TYR A 63 10.71 -32.98 24.91
C TYR A 63 10.44 -31.82 23.96
N GLN A 64 10.56 -30.59 24.48
CA GLN A 64 10.54 -29.38 23.66
C GLN A 64 11.92 -28.72 23.73
N CYS A 65 12.45 -28.32 22.57
CA CYS A 65 13.70 -27.58 22.49
C CYS A 65 13.62 -26.49 21.42
N SER A 66 14.38 -25.42 21.58
CA SER A 66 14.56 -24.42 20.54
C SER A 66 15.84 -24.71 19.76
N ALA A 67 15.72 -24.92 18.46
CA ALA A 67 16.83 -25.09 17.53
C ALA A 67 17.25 -23.75 16.94
N SER A 68 18.53 -23.60 16.62
CA SER A 68 19.03 -22.43 15.87
C SER A 68 18.91 -22.75 14.38
N LEU A 69 18.40 -21.82 13.57
CA LEU A 69 18.39 -21.95 12.11
C LEU A 69 19.72 -21.44 11.53
N ASP A 70 20.36 -22.24 10.70
CA ASP A 70 21.50 -21.88 9.88
C ASP A 70 21.25 -22.35 8.44
N ASN A 71 21.19 -21.42 7.49
CA ASN A 71 21.09 -21.69 6.04
C ASN A 71 20.13 -22.85 5.66
N ASN A 72 18.87 -22.75 6.12
CA ASN A 72 17.79 -23.74 5.88
C ASN A 72 17.95 -25.10 6.59
N THR A 73 18.85 -25.19 7.56
CA THR A 73 18.99 -26.32 8.47
C THR A 73 18.72 -25.90 9.92
N ALA A 74 17.96 -26.71 10.65
CA ALA A 74 17.81 -26.55 12.08
C ALA A 74 18.94 -27.31 12.78
N VAL A 75 19.70 -26.58 13.58
CA VAL A 75 20.78 -27.08 14.41
C VAL A 75 20.23 -27.34 15.81
N VAL A 76 20.12 -28.63 16.16
CA VAL A 76 19.59 -29.10 17.44
C VAL A 76 20.74 -29.66 18.28
N PRO A 77 21.22 -28.94 19.30
CA PRO A 77 22.17 -29.50 20.26
C PRO A 77 21.44 -30.46 21.20
N LEU A 78 21.82 -31.73 21.20
CA LEU A 78 21.31 -32.75 22.13
C LEU A 78 22.42 -33.29 23.01
N LEU A 79 22.09 -33.62 24.25
CA LEU A 79 22.96 -34.36 25.14
C LEU A 79 22.50 -35.82 25.18
N ILE A 80 23.25 -36.72 24.54
CA ILE A 80 22.94 -38.15 24.50
C ILE A 80 24.08 -38.91 25.19
N ASN A 81 23.77 -39.68 26.23
CA ASN A 81 24.75 -40.46 27.01
C ASN A 81 25.96 -39.65 27.50
N GLY A 82 25.74 -38.39 27.92
CA GLY A 82 26.80 -37.49 28.41
C GLY A 82 27.69 -36.87 27.32
N ARG A 83 27.40 -37.11 26.03
CA ARG A 83 28.08 -36.46 24.90
C ARG A 83 27.14 -35.47 24.20
N GLN A 84 27.64 -34.27 23.96
CA GLN A 84 26.94 -33.26 23.19
C GLN A 84 27.02 -33.64 21.71
N THR A 85 25.87 -33.93 21.11
CA THR A 85 25.73 -34.27 19.69
C THR A 85 24.89 -33.21 19.02
N ILE A 86 25.37 -32.68 17.90
CA ILE A 86 24.65 -31.69 17.11
C ILE A 86 23.93 -32.41 15.99
N ILE A 87 22.60 -32.31 15.96
CA ILE A 87 21.80 -32.81 14.84
C ILE A 87 21.49 -31.64 13.92
N GLN A 88 21.80 -31.80 12.64
CA GLN A 88 21.39 -30.86 11.59
C GLN A 88 20.27 -31.49 10.78
N VAL A 89 19.12 -30.81 10.74
CA VAL A 89 17.95 -31.30 10.01
C VAL A 89 17.47 -30.25 9.03
N PRO A 90 17.28 -30.60 7.74
CA PRO A 90 16.68 -29.68 6.78
C PRO A 90 15.27 -29.25 7.24
N VAL A 91 15.00 -27.95 7.24
CA VAL A 91 13.71 -27.39 7.68
C VAL A 91 12.48 -28.00 6.99
N PRO A 92 12.50 -28.33 5.68
CA PRO A 92 11.35 -28.97 5.03
C PRO A 92 10.95 -30.30 5.68
N ARG A 93 11.91 -31.11 6.13
CA ARG A 93 11.64 -32.42 6.74
C ARG A 93 11.04 -32.30 8.15
N LEU A 94 11.22 -31.15 8.79
CA LEU A 94 10.65 -30.86 10.12
C LEU A 94 9.17 -30.48 10.07
N GLN A 95 8.65 -30.07 8.91
CA GLN A 95 7.24 -29.72 8.75
C GLN A 95 6.34 -30.96 8.87
N ASP A 96 6.74 -32.04 8.18
CA ASP A 96 6.01 -33.32 8.18
C ASP A 96 6.40 -34.22 9.38
N GLY A 97 7.54 -33.91 10.01
CA GLY A 97 8.13 -34.71 11.07
C GLY A 97 9.09 -35.76 10.52
N CYS A 98 10.25 -35.93 11.16
CA CYS A 98 11.29 -36.85 10.70
C CYS A 98 11.87 -37.69 11.85
N SER A 99 12.13 -38.97 11.58
CA SER A 99 12.86 -39.86 12.49
C SER A 99 14.34 -39.89 12.11
N ILE A 100 15.22 -39.67 13.09
CA ILE A 100 16.67 -39.70 12.94
C ILE A 100 17.22 -40.70 13.95
N ASN A 101 18.07 -41.61 13.50
CA ASN A 101 18.78 -42.53 14.39
C ASN A 101 20.13 -41.93 14.76
N VAL A 102 20.37 -41.68 16.05
CA VAL A 102 21.64 -41.18 16.57
C VAL A 102 22.11 -42.15 17.64
N ASN A 103 23.27 -42.80 17.41
CA ASN A 103 23.89 -43.74 18.34
C ASN A 103 22.96 -44.88 18.81
N GLY A 104 22.08 -45.37 17.93
CA GLY A 104 21.14 -46.46 18.24
C GLY A 104 19.82 -46.00 18.87
N ILE A 105 19.64 -44.69 19.08
CA ILE A 105 18.40 -44.11 19.61
C ILE A 105 17.64 -43.44 18.46
N THR A 106 16.40 -43.89 18.23
CA THR A 106 15.49 -43.25 17.28
C THR A 106 14.85 -42.02 17.92
N ILE A 107 15.08 -40.86 17.31
CA ILE A 107 14.55 -39.57 17.73
C ILE A 107 13.60 -39.08 16.65
N PHE A 108 12.33 -38.89 16.99
CA PHE A 108 11.38 -38.23 16.09
C PHE A 108 11.35 -36.74 16.39
N ILE A 109 11.50 -35.91 15.36
CA ILE A 109 11.60 -34.46 15.46
C ILE A 109 10.51 -33.84 14.59
N GLN A 110 9.71 -32.97 15.18
CA GLN A 110 8.66 -32.24 14.48
C GLN A 110 8.67 -30.77 14.89
N LYS A 111 8.41 -29.87 13.95
CA LYS A 111 8.19 -28.46 14.25
C LYS A 111 6.95 -28.31 15.13
N VAL A 112 7.07 -27.55 16.23
CA VAL A 112 5.89 -27.20 17.04
C VAL A 112 5.00 -26.28 16.20
N LYS A 113 3.80 -26.75 15.87
CA LYS A 113 2.75 -25.88 15.35
C LYS A 113 2.28 -25.00 16.52
N LYS A 114 2.81 -23.78 16.63
CA LYS A 114 2.18 -22.76 17.48
C LYS A 114 0.76 -22.56 16.95
N GLY A 115 -0.24 -22.62 17.84
CA GLY A 115 -1.59 -22.19 17.49
C GLY A 115 -1.53 -20.75 16.98
N GLN A 116 -2.39 -20.41 16.01
CA GLN A 116 -2.52 -19.02 15.59
C GLN A 116 -3.03 -18.21 16.78
N ASP A 117 -2.20 -17.30 17.28
CA ASP A 117 -2.62 -16.30 18.25
C ASP A 117 -3.21 -15.14 17.46
N ASP A 118 -4.53 -15.16 17.31
CA ASP A 118 -5.25 -14.19 16.49
C ASP A 118 -5.10 -12.76 17.03
N LEU A 119 -5.01 -12.58 18.36
CA LEU A 119 -4.79 -11.27 18.97
C LEU A 119 -3.38 -10.78 18.68
N PHE A 120 -2.36 -11.63 18.86
CA PHE A 120 -0.99 -11.29 18.52
C PHE A 120 -0.84 -10.94 17.03
N ASN A 121 -1.42 -11.75 16.14
CA ASN A 121 -1.37 -11.53 14.70
C ASN A 121 -2.06 -10.22 14.31
N TYR A 122 -3.25 -9.95 14.88
CA TYR A 122 -3.96 -8.69 14.66
C TYR A 122 -3.13 -7.48 15.10
N VAL A 123 -2.63 -7.48 16.33
CA VAL A 123 -1.84 -6.37 16.87
C VAL A 123 -0.53 -6.20 16.09
N HIS A 124 0.12 -7.30 15.71
CA HIS A 124 1.34 -7.26 14.90
C HIS A 124 1.10 -6.62 13.53
N ASN A 125 0.05 -7.07 12.82
CA ASN A 125 -0.33 -6.50 11.53
C ASN A 125 -0.71 -5.02 11.66
N PHE A 126 -1.49 -4.66 12.69
CA PHE A 126 -1.87 -3.27 12.95
C PHE A 126 -0.64 -2.38 13.17
N LEU A 127 0.32 -2.82 13.99
CA LEU A 127 1.56 -2.08 14.24
C LEU A 127 2.41 -1.97 12.97
N GLN A 128 2.48 -3.03 12.16
CA GLN A 128 3.21 -3.00 10.89
C GLN A 128 2.62 -1.94 9.94
N TRP A 129 1.29 -1.88 9.80
CA TRP A 129 0.61 -0.83 9.04
C TRP A 129 0.89 0.56 9.59
N TYR A 130 0.78 0.72 10.91
CA TYR A 130 1.03 1.99 11.58
C TYR A 130 2.44 2.53 11.29
N PHE A 131 3.47 1.69 11.43
CA PHE A 131 4.86 2.10 11.17
C PHE A 131 5.14 2.38 9.70
N ILE A 132 4.53 1.64 8.77
CA ILE A 132 4.66 1.92 7.32
C ILE A 132 4.06 3.30 7.00
N ILE A 133 2.89 3.61 7.55
CA ILE A 133 2.24 4.92 7.34
C ILE A 133 3.11 6.04 7.92
N LEU A 134 3.63 5.88 9.14
CA LEU A 134 4.52 6.87 9.74
C LEU A 134 5.79 7.09 8.90
N GLN A 135 6.43 6.03 8.43
CA GLN A 135 7.61 6.13 7.56
C GLN A 135 7.28 6.80 6.23
N MET A 136 6.11 6.52 5.65
CA MET A 136 5.68 7.16 4.40
C MET A 136 5.45 8.65 4.60
N GLN A 137 4.76 9.03 5.69
CA GLN A 137 4.56 10.43 6.04
C GLN A 137 5.89 11.14 6.25
N ASP A 138 6.80 10.54 7.01
CA ASP A 138 8.12 11.10 7.26
C ASP A 138 8.93 11.27 5.95
N ALA A 139 8.92 10.25 5.08
CA ALA A 139 9.57 10.31 3.76
C ALA A 139 9.01 11.43 2.88
N ILE A 140 7.69 11.64 2.92
CA ILE A 140 7.03 12.74 2.21
C ILE A 140 7.47 14.10 2.76
N HIS A 141 7.53 14.27 4.08
CA HIS A 141 7.92 15.55 4.68
C HIS A 141 9.38 15.90 4.40
N GLU A 142 10.26 14.91 4.34
CA GLU A 142 11.67 15.09 3.99
C GLU A 142 11.93 15.18 2.47
N GLY A 143 10.95 14.84 1.63
CA GLY A 143 11.13 14.73 0.18
C GLY A 143 12.09 13.60 -0.23
N ASP A 144 12.20 12.55 0.58
CA ASP A 144 13.13 11.44 0.34
C ASP A 144 12.57 10.45 -0.69
N MET A 145 12.88 10.74 -1.96
CA MET A 145 12.54 9.91 -3.12
C MET A 145 12.97 8.45 -2.99
N VAL A 146 14.12 8.18 -2.37
CA VAL A 146 14.69 6.84 -2.28
C VAL A 146 13.91 6.04 -1.25
N ARG A 147 13.69 6.62 -0.07
CA ARG A 147 12.93 5.98 1.01
C ARG A 147 11.47 5.77 0.60
N THR A 148 10.83 6.74 -0.05
CA THR A 148 9.47 6.58 -0.58
C THR A 148 9.37 5.40 -1.55
N ASN A 149 10.34 5.24 -2.45
CA ASN A 149 10.34 4.13 -3.41
C ASN A 149 10.48 2.77 -2.69
N VAL A 150 11.36 2.65 -1.69
CA VAL A 150 11.45 1.45 -0.84
C VAL A 150 10.14 1.15 -0.10
N ILE A 151 9.49 2.18 0.43
CA ILE A 151 8.20 2.03 1.12
C ILE A 151 7.12 1.55 0.14
N ILE A 152 7.02 2.14 -1.06
CA ILE A 152 6.06 1.71 -2.09
C ILE A 152 6.28 0.25 -2.48
N LYS A 153 7.55 -0.17 -2.68
CA LYS A 153 7.90 -1.59 -2.89
C LYS A 153 7.43 -2.49 -1.76
N THR A 154 7.57 -2.02 -0.52
CA THR A 154 7.11 -2.74 0.68
C THR A 154 5.59 -2.81 0.75
N MET A 155 4.87 -1.82 0.22
CA MET A 155 3.40 -1.77 0.21
C MET A 155 2.75 -2.69 -0.83
N ILE A 156 3.46 -3.03 -1.91
CA ILE A 156 2.96 -3.86 -3.02
C ILE A 156 2.36 -5.21 -2.54
N PRO A 157 3.06 -6.03 -1.73
CA PRO A 157 2.50 -7.29 -1.21
C PRO A 157 1.24 -7.10 -0.35
N PHE A 158 1.14 -5.97 0.36
CA PHE A 158 -0.05 -5.69 1.17
C PHE A 158 -1.27 -5.41 0.30
N PHE A 159 -1.12 -4.58 -0.74
CA PHE A 159 -2.24 -4.30 -1.64
C PHE A 159 -2.61 -5.53 -2.47
N PHE A 160 -1.62 -6.31 -2.91
CA PHE A 160 -1.84 -7.56 -3.63
C PHE A 160 -2.64 -8.56 -2.79
N SER A 161 -2.25 -8.78 -1.53
CA SER A 161 -2.93 -9.73 -0.64
C SER A 161 -4.35 -9.32 -0.24
N HIS A 162 -4.66 -8.01 -0.23
CA HIS A 162 -6.00 -7.53 0.04
C HIS A 162 -6.90 -7.57 -1.20
N SER A 163 -6.39 -7.12 -2.36
CA SER A 163 -7.11 -7.18 -3.64
C SER A 163 -6.16 -7.02 -4.82
N VAL A 164 -6.13 -8.03 -5.70
CA VAL A 164 -5.35 -8.03 -6.94
C VAL A 164 -5.79 -6.94 -7.92
N LEU A 165 -7.05 -6.47 -7.82
CA LEU A 165 -7.62 -5.40 -8.63
C LEU A 165 -7.61 -4.04 -7.91
N SER A 166 -6.89 -3.93 -6.79
CA SER A 166 -6.77 -2.67 -6.08
C SER A 166 -6.12 -1.62 -6.98
N LYS A 167 -6.80 -0.48 -7.16
CA LYS A 167 -6.21 0.69 -7.82
C LYS A 167 -4.86 1.04 -7.21
N TYR A 168 -4.73 0.94 -5.88
CA TYR A 168 -3.47 1.22 -5.19
C TYR A 168 -2.35 0.24 -5.57
N PHE A 169 -2.67 -1.04 -5.75
CA PHE A 169 -1.69 -2.03 -6.21
C PHE A 169 -1.20 -1.69 -7.63
N THR A 170 -2.13 -1.44 -8.54
CA THR A 170 -1.83 -1.08 -9.94
C THR A 170 -0.96 0.17 -10.03
N GLU A 171 -1.30 1.23 -9.29
CA GLU A 171 -0.52 2.48 -9.27
C GLU A 171 0.87 2.28 -8.64
N CYS A 172 1.00 1.48 -7.58
CA CYS A 172 2.31 1.18 -6.98
C CYS A 172 3.20 0.42 -7.97
N ILE A 173 2.67 -0.62 -8.62
CA ILE A 173 3.42 -1.40 -9.62
C ILE A 173 3.80 -0.51 -10.81
N ASP A 174 2.85 0.25 -11.35
CA ASP A 174 3.10 1.15 -12.47
C ASP A 174 4.19 2.19 -12.15
N PHE A 175 4.12 2.81 -10.96
CA PHE A 175 5.13 3.76 -10.51
C PHE A 175 6.53 3.12 -10.39
N ILE A 176 6.64 1.93 -9.81
CA ILE A 176 7.91 1.21 -9.69
C ILE A 176 8.44 0.80 -11.07
N LEU A 177 7.60 0.25 -11.93
CA LEU A 177 7.99 -0.16 -13.28
C LEU A 177 8.47 1.02 -14.13
N LYS A 178 7.76 2.16 -14.06
CA LYS A 178 8.16 3.38 -14.75
C LYS A 178 9.49 3.89 -14.23
N THR A 179 9.61 4.05 -12.92
CA THR A 179 10.77 4.75 -12.35
C THR A 179 12.02 3.88 -12.23
N GLU A 180 11.93 2.55 -12.17
CA GLU A 180 13.11 1.67 -12.05
C GLU A 180 13.53 1.03 -13.37
N PHE A 181 12.59 0.74 -14.26
CA PHE A 181 12.85 -0.09 -15.44
C PHE A 181 12.56 0.58 -16.78
N THR A 182 11.51 1.41 -16.87
CA THR A 182 11.03 1.92 -18.16
C THR A 182 11.65 3.26 -18.54
N LEU A 183 11.73 4.18 -17.58
CA LEU A 183 12.18 5.55 -17.83
C LEU A 183 13.71 5.66 -17.77
N PRO A 184 14.33 6.53 -18.60
CA PRO A 184 15.74 6.87 -18.45
C PRO A 184 16.04 7.42 -17.05
N PRO A 185 17.26 7.22 -16.51
CA PRO A 185 17.57 7.57 -15.11
C PRO A 185 17.26 9.02 -14.72
N HIS A 186 17.44 9.98 -15.62
CA HIS A 186 17.15 11.39 -15.37
C HIS A 186 15.64 11.67 -15.27
N VAL A 187 14.84 11.11 -16.18
CA VAL A 187 13.37 11.25 -16.16
C VAL A 187 12.79 10.53 -14.95
N ALA A 188 13.32 9.34 -14.62
CA ALA A 188 12.92 8.62 -13.42
C ALA A 188 13.16 9.43 -12.14
N ALA A 189 14.34 10.08 -12.03
CA ALA A 189 14.63 10.95 -10.90
C ALA A 189 13.69 12.16 -10.83
N GLU A 190 13.38 12.77 -11.98
CA GLU A 190 12.43 13.88 -12.06
C GLU A 190 11.02 13.47 -11.65
N VAL A 191 10.52 12.31 -12.12
CA VAL A 191 9.20 11.78 -11.74
C VAL A 191 9.13 11.50 -10.23
N ARG A 192 10.19 10.92 -9.65
CA ARG A 192 10.26 10.71 -8.19
C ARG A 192 10.27 12.04 -7.44
N ALA A 193 11.03 13.03 -7.90
CA ALA A 193 11.09 14.35 -7.28
C ALA A 193 9.75 15.09 -7.38
N ALA A 194 9.08 14.98 -8.53
CA ALA A 194 7.77 15.58 -8.81
C ALA A 194 6.63 14.97 -7.97
N SER A 195 6.90 13.90 -7.22
CA SER A 195 5.95 13.34 -6.24
C SER A 195 5.79 14.23 -5.00
N PHE A 196 6.69 15.20 -4.80
CA PHE A 196 6.70 16.11 -3.67
C PHE A 196 6.65 17.58 -4.13
N VAL A 197 6.06 18.43 -3.30
CA VAL A 197 5.99 19.88 -3.51
C VAL A 197 6.34 20.60 -2.22
N ASN A 198 7.31 21.51 -2.29
CA ASN A 198 7.71 22.38 -1.19
C ASN A 198 7.18 23.80 -1.39
N VAL A 199 5.91 24.03 -1.03
CA VAL A 199 5.23 25.32 -1.30
C VAL A 199 5.83 26.48 -0.50
N HIS A 200 6.26 26.23 0.74
CA HIS A 200 6.69 27.27 1.67
C HIS A 200 8.21 27.35 1.86
N GLY A 201 8.96 26.41 1.27
CA GLY A 201 10.39 26.28 1.45
C GLY A 201 10.78 25.77 2.84
N GLY A 202 11.97 25.17 2.92
CA GLY A 202 12.57 24.68 4.16
C GLY A 202 12.54 23.16 4.28
N ILE A 203 13.45 22.66 5.13
CA ILE A 203 13.65 21.22 5.36
C ILE A 203 12.45 20.66 6.12
N GLY A 204 11.96 19.48 5.73
CA GLY A 204 10.89 18.79 6.45
C GLY A 204 9.49 19.36 6.19
N LYS A 205 9.33 20.19 5.15
CA LYS A 205 8.06 20.87 4.81
C LYS A 205 7.50 20.47 3.45
N ASP A 206 8.02 19.38 2.90
CA ASP A 206 7.52 18.82 1.67
C ASP A 206 6.13 18.21 1.89
N LYS A 207 5.34 18.25 0.83
CA LYS A 207 3.98 17.73 0.81
C LYS A 207 3.82 16.85 -0.43
N ALA A 208 3.05 15.77 -0.31
CA ALA A 208 2.72 14.94 -1.46
C ALA A 208 2.04 15.80 -2.55
N ALA A 209 2.53 15.71 -3.78
CA ALA A 209 2.08 16.53 -4.89
C ALA A 209 0.58 16.35 -5.16
N ASP A 210 0.09 15.12 -5.04
CA ASP A 210 -1.34 14.80 -5.18
C ASP A 210 -2.19 15.54 -4.13
N MET A 211 -1.80 15.47 -2.85
CA MET A 211 -2.46 16.20 -1.77
C MET A 211 -2.39 17.72 -1.94
N HIS A 212 -1.36 18.24 -2.61
CA HIS A 212 -1.30 19.67 -2.94
C HIS A 212 -2.31 20.02 -4.04
N LYS A 213 -2.38 19.21 -5.09
CA LYS A 213 -3.32 19.37 -6.21
C LYS A 213 -4.78 19.24 -5.76
N GLU A 214 -5.09 18.30 -4.87
CA GLU A 214 -6.43 18.15 -4.30
C GLU A 214 -6.87 19.41 -3.54
N ASN A 215 -5.95 20.01 -2.77
CA ASN A 215 -6.22 21.27 -2.08
C ASN A 215 -6.48 22.42 -3.05
N GLU A 216 -5.69 22.53 -4.12
CA GLU A 216 -5.90 23.56 -5.16
C GLU A 216 -7.24 23.39 -5.87
N VAL A 217 -7.58 22.15 -6.25
CA VAL A 217 -8.86 21.84 -6.90
C VAL A 217 -10.03 22.17 -5.97
N LYS A 218 -9.91 21.87 -4.67
CA LYS A 218 -10.94 22.21 -3.69
C LYS A 218 -11.13 23.73 -3.57
N LEU A 219 -10.04 24.48 -3.45
CA LEU A 219 -10.07 25.94 -3.41
C LEU A 219 -10.79 26.53 -4.63
N VAL A 220 -10.42 26.08 -5.84
CA VAL A 220 -11.05 26.56 -7.09
C VAL A 220 -12.54 26.23 -7.13
N LYS A 221 -12.93 25.01 -6.72
CA LYS A 221 -14.35 24.61 -6.65
C LYS A 221 -15.14 25.49 -5.69
N ASP A 222 -14.58 25.82 -4.53
CA ASP A 222 -15.25 26.65 -3.54
C ASP A 222 -15.40 28.11 -4.03
N LEU A 223 -14.39 28.65 -4.71
CA LEU A 223 -14.49 29.96 -5.36
C LEU A 223 -15.53 29.99 -6.49
N ILE A 224 -15.60 28.95 -7.32
CA ILE A 224 -16.61 28.82 -8.38
C ILE A 224 -18.01 28.72 -7.79
N LYS A 225 -18.19 28.00 -6.68
CA LYS A 225 -19.48 27.98 -5.96
C LYS A 225 -19.87 29.37 -5.47
N GLY A 226 -18.91 30.14 -4.97
CA GLY A 226 -19.10 31.53 -4.52
C GLY A 226 -19.57 32.51 -5.62
N LEU A 227 -19.44 32.17 -6.91
CA LEU A 227 -19.98 32.98 -8.01
C LEU A 227 -21.51 32.98 -8.08
N GLY A 228 -22.20 32.04 -7.42
CA GLY A 228 -23.66 31.96 -7.42
C GLY A 228 -24.24 31.80 -8.84
N ALA A 229 -25.21 32.66 -9.19
CA ALA A 229 -25.83 32.70 -10.51
C ALA A 229 -24.89 33.24 -11.62
N ASN A 230 -23.78 33.91 -11.27
CA ASN A 230 -22.85 34.54 -12.23
C ASN A 230 -21.81 33.57 -12.81
N LYS A 231 -22.11 32.27 -12.85
CA LYS A 231 -21.25 31.21 -13.40
C LYS A 231 -21.24 31.23 -14.92
N THR A 232 -20.55 32.22 -15.49
CA THR A 232 -20.19 32.20 -16.92
C THR A 232 -18.80 31.60 -17.10
N GLU A 233 -18.51 31.04 -18.27
CA GLU A 233 -17.18 30.50 -18.60
C GLU A 233 -16.07 31.55 -18.39
N LYS A 234 -16.33 32.80 -18.79
CA LYS A 234 -15.40 33.91 -18.58
C LYS A 234 -15.15 34.17 -17.09
N SER A 235 -16.21 34.17 -16.28
CA SER A 235 -16.11 34.33 -14.82
C SER A 235 -15.33 33.19 -14.17
N ILE A 236 -15.56 31.95 -14.61
CA ILE A 236 -14.87 30.75 -14.09
C ILE A 236 -13.38 30.80 -14.41
N ILE A 237 -13.01 31.13 -15.64
CA ILE A 237 -11.59 31.25 -16.05
C ILE A 237 -10.92 32.38 -15.29
N ALA A 238 -11.58 33.54 -15.17
CA ALA A 238 -11.07 34.68 -14.42
C ALA A 238 -10.85 34.33 -12.94
N MET A 239 -11.82 33.68 -12.32
CA MET A 239 -11.75 33.26 -10.91
C MET A 239 -10.65 32.21 -10.68
N SER A 240 -10.54 31.21 -11.58
CA SER A 240 -9.51 30.16 -11.48
C SER A 240 -8.09 30.75 -11.57
N LYS A 241 -7.88 31.76 -12.42
CA LYS A 241 -6.60 32.47 -12.53
C LYS A 241 -6.31 33.33 -11.28
N ALA A 242 -7.34 33.90 -10.66
CA ALA A 242 -7.21 34.72 -9.47
C ALA A 242 -7.08 33.91 -8.17
N ALA A 243 -7.45 32.62 -8.19
CA ALA A 243 -7.53 31.76 -7.01
C ALA A 243 -6.25 31.74 -6.13
N PRO A 244 -5.03 31.63 -6.68
CA PRO A 244 -3.81 31.64 -5.85
C PRO A 244 -3.64 32.96 -5.09
N VAL A 245 -3.88 34.08 -5.78
CA VAL A 245 -3.75 35.43 -5.19
C VAL A 245 -4.81 35.67 -4.12
N ILE A 246 -6.06 35.24 -4.36
CA ILE A 246 -7.13 35.33 -3.37
C ILE A 246 -6.74 34.54 -2.12
N ASN A 247 -6.24 33.31 -2.27
CA ASN A 247 -5.83 32.48 -1.15
C ASN A 247 -4.67 33.08 -0.35
N ASP A 248 -3.68 33.69 -1.01
CA ASP A 248 -2.56 34.37 -0.35
C ASP A 248 -3.04 35.57 0.47
N VAL A 249 -3.95 36.38 -0.10
CA VAL A 249 -4.54 37.54 0.59
C VAL A 249 -5.34 37.08 1.80
N THR A 250 -6.23 36.10 1.64
CA THR A 250 -7.03 35.54 2.75
C THR A 250 -6.12 34.96 3.84
N THR A 251 -5.09 34.19 3.46
CA THR A 251 -4.14 33.61 4.41
C THR A 251 -3.37 34.69 5.18
N ASN A 252 -3.02 35.80 4.53
CA ASN A 252 -2.34 36.91 5.18
C ASN A 252 -3.27 37.65 6.17
N PHE A 253 -4.52 37.89 5.79
CA PHE A 253 -5.52 38.46 6.70
C PHE A 253 -5.77 37.55 7.91
N ASP A 254 -5.92 36.24 7.69
CA ASP A 254 -6.06 35.26 8.78
C ASP A 254 -4.89 35.31 9.76
N LYS A 255 -3.65 35.42 9.25
CA LYS A 255 -2.44 35.56 10.06
C LYS A 255 -2.43 36.85 10.87
N MET A 256 -2.81 37.98 10.26
CA MET A 256 -2.92 39.27 10.94
C MET A 256 -3.96 39.24 12.06
N LEU A 257 -5.08 38.57 11.82
CA LEU A 257 -6.19 38.44 12.77
C LEU A 257 -5.99 37.32 13.80
N LYS A 258 -4.89 36.55 13.71
CA LYS A 258 -4.58 35.39 14.57
C LYS A 258 -5.75 34.41 14.65
N LEU A 259 -6.44 34.18 13.54
CA LEU A 259 -7.53 33.21 13.48
C LEU A 259 -6.94 31.80 13.52
N ASN A 260 -7.19 31.08 14.62
CA ASN A 260 -6.80 29.68 14.74
C ASN A 260 -7.72 28.81 13.85
N GLU A 261 -7.22 27.69 13.33
CA GLU A 261 -7.99 26.76 12.46
C GLU A 261 -9.33 26.31 13.07
N ASN A 262 -9.38 26.13 14.39
CA ASN A 262 -10.62 25.81 15.12
C ASN A 262 -11.67 26.94 15.03
N MET A 263 -11.22 28.19 14.97
CA MET A 263 -12.09 29.36 14.85
C MET A 263 -12.59 29.50 13.41
N LYS A 264 -11.75 29.20 12.41
CA LYS A 264 -12.15 29.17 10.99
C LYS A 264 -13.23 28.13 10.70
N SER A 265 -13.07 26.91 11.22
CA SER A 265 -14.07 25.83 11.13
C SER A 265 -15.42 26.25 11.71
N THR A 266 -15.39 26.95 12.85
CA THR A 266 -16.60 27.42 13.55
C THR A 266 -17.28 28.56 12.78
N ILE A 267 -16.50 29.53 12.28
CA ILE A 267 -17.01 30.65 11.48
C ILE A 267 -17.60 30.15 10.15
N PHE A 268 -16.95 29.21 9.47
CA PHE A 268 -17.46 28.65 8.22
C PHE A 268 -18.76 27.86 8.41
N ARG A 269 -18.92 27.16 9.55
CA ARG A 269 -20.20 26.55 9.94
C ARG A 269 -21.27 27.60 10.18
N LEU A 270 -20.96 28.63 10.97
CA LEU A 270 -21.90 29.71 11.28
C LEU A 270 -22.32 30.50 10.03
N GLN A 271 -21.41 30.71 9.07
CA GLN A 271 -21.74 31.37 7.79
C GLN A 271 -22.63 30.52 6.88
N ARG A 272 -22.58 29.19 7.00
CA ARG A 272 -23.44 28.27 6.25
C ARG A 272 -24.83 28.12 6.88
N GLU A 273 -24.96 28.47 8.16
CA GLU A 273 -26.20 28.43 8.94
C GLU A 273 -26.92 29.79 9.01
N LEU A 274 -26.35 30.86 8.43
CA LEU A 274 -27.07 32.11 8.26
C LEU A 274 -28.12 31.92 7.15
N PRO A 275 -29.43 32.07 7.44
CA PRO A 275 -30.45 32.02 6.40
C PRO A 275 -30.16 33.16 5.41
N CYS A 276 -29.98 32.82 4.14
CA CYS A 276 -30.13 33.82 3.09
C CYS A 276 -31.55 34.38 3.23
N GLU A 277 -31.66 35.70 3.37
CA GLU A 277 -32.96 36.36 3.35
C GLU A 277 -33.72 35.89 2.12
N ALA A 278 -34.95 35.44 2.37
CA ALA A 278 -35.85 34.92 1.36
C ALA A 278 -36.18 36.03 0.37
N ASP A 279 -35.77 35.86 -0.88
CA ASP A 279 -36.49 36.47 -1.99
C ASP A 279 -37.67 35.53 -2.31
N ASP A 280 -38.83 35.92 -1.80
CA ASP A 280 -40.14 35.51 -2.29
C ASP A 280 -40.19 35.73 -3.80
N ASP A 281 -40.32 34.65 -4.57
CA ASP A 281 -41.17 34.65 -5.76
C ASP A 281 -41.82 33.26 -5.87
N ASN A 282 -43.11 33.25 -5.54
CA ASN A 282 -44.02 32.14 -5.71
C ASN A 282 -44.25 31.84 -7.20
N ASN A 283 -44.57 30.57 -7.46
CA ASN A 283 -45.28 30.01 -8.62
C ASN A 283 -44.44 29.86 -9.91
N ASP A 284 -44.46 28.73 -10.62
CA ASP A 284 -45.44 27.64 -10.70
C ASP A 284 -44.75 26.28 -10.80
N ASP A 285 -45.52 25.27 -10.38
CA ASP A 285 -45.31 23.84 -10.51
C ASP A 285 -44.90 23.41 -11.92
N ASP A 286 -43.97 22.45 -12.02
CA ASP A 286 -44.04 21.36 -12.98
C ASP A 286 -43.23 20.19 -12.40
N ASP A 287 -43.98 19.25 -11.83
CA ASP A 287 -43.56 17.89 -11.52
C ASP A 287 -43.15 17.19 -12.83
N ASP A 288 -41.94 16.66 -12.90
CA ASP A 288 -41.63 15.52 -13.75
C ASP A 288 -40.78 14.55 -12.92
N ASP A 289 -41.50 13.60 -12.31
CA ASP A 289 -41.00 12.30 -11.88
C ASP A 289 -40.52 11.54 -13.13
N ASP A 290 -39.24 11.21 -13.21
CA ASP A 290 -38.76 10.11 -14.04
C ASP A 290 -37.83 9.22 -13.19
N ASP A 291 -38.46 8.17 -12.64
CA ASP A 291 -37.84 6.95 -12.16
C ASP A 291 -37.30 6.16 -13.36
N ASP A 292 -35.97 6.10 -13.54
CA ASP A 292 -35.34 5.12 -14.43
C ASP A 292 -34.68 3.99 -13.60
N ASP A 293 -35.48 2.95 -13.41
CA ASP A 293 -35.12 1.60 -12.97
C ASP A 293 -34.59 0.81 -14.19
N ASP A 294 -33.28 0.84 -14.45
CA ASP A 294 -32.66 -0.03 -15.48
C ASP A 294 -32.24 -1.37 -14.88
N ASN A 295 -33.17 -2.31 -14.98
CA ASN A 295 -33.00 -3.75 -14.77
C ASN A 295 -32.65 -4.41 -16.12
N GLU A 296 -31.37 -4.54 -16.46
CA GLU A 296 -30.97 -5.37 -17.61
C GLU A 296 -30.62 -6.80 -17.19
N GLN A 297 -31.54 -7.67 -17.61
CA GLN A 297 -31.59 -9.11 -17.49
C GLN A 297 -30.40 -9.80 -18.15
N SER A 298 -29.85 -10.77 -17.43
CA SER A 298 -28.95 -11.79 -17.95
C SER A 298 -29.71 -12.75 -18.88
N ASP A 299 -29.37 -12.76 -20.15
CA ASP A 299 -29.71 -13.86 -21.06
C ASP A 299 -28.73 -15.03 -20.85
N LEU A 300 -29.29 -16.13 -20.37
CA LEU A 300 -28.76 -17.49 -20.41
C LEU A 300 -29.35 -18.21 -21.64
N GLU A 301 -28.71 -19.31 -22.03
CA GLU A 301 -29.02 -20.29 -23.10
C GLU A 301 -28.26 -20.01 -24.40
N ASP A 302 -27.37 -20.87 -24.94
CA ASP A 302 -27.10 -22.31 -24.79
C ASP A 302 -25.58 -22.63 -24.85
#